data_AF-A0A950UX19-F1
#
_entry.id   AF-A0A950UX19-F1
#
_cell.length_a   1.000
_cell.length_b   1.000
_cell.length_c   1.000
_cell.angle_alpha   90.00
_cell.angle_beta   90.00
_cell.angle_gamma   90.00
#
_symmetry.space_group_name_H-M   'P 1'
#
loop_
_entity.id
_entity.type
_entity.pdbx_description
1 polymer ?
#
loop_
_entity_poly.entity_id
_entity_poly.type
_entity_poly.pdbx_seq_one_letter_code
_entity_poly.pdbx_strand_id
1 'polypeptide(L)'
;MTLDKAGNLYGTTSTGGSSGGGTVYKLAPDGSFTVIHAFAPDSGGTYPASSVVLLKNKLYGTTSSYGDADCSCGTVFAAGLDGSYTVLHAFTGYNGGHDGSAPYAGLSVGPHHYLYGDTYQGGTDAYGTVFQLKPPKR
;
A
#
# COMPACT_ATOMS: atom_id res chain seq x y z
N MET A 1 4.84 1.83 11.32
CA MET A 1 5.79 2.77 10.72
C MET A 1 7.10 2.02 10.48
N THR A 2 7.92 2.44 9.51
CA THR A 2 9.16 1.74 9.10
C THR A 2 10.36 2.66 9.12
N LEU A 3 11.53 2.18 9.56
CA LEU A 3 12.77 2.97 9.61
C LEU A 3 13.75 2.54 8.52
N ASP A 4 14.53 3.49 7.99
CA ASP A 4 15.76 3.17 7.25
C ASP A 4 17.01 3.16 8.15
N LYS A 5 18.17 2.87 7.56
CA LYS A 5 19.46 2.84 8.28
C LYS A 5 19.93 4.21 8.76
N ALA A 6 19.41 5.30 8.20
CA ALA A 6 19.72 6.66 8.60
C ALA A 6 18.76 7.18 9.69
N GLY A 7 17.81 6.37 10.14
CA GLY A 7 16.82 6.74 11.16
C GLY A 7 15.63 7.52 10.61
N ASN A 8 15.47 7.61 9.28
CA ASN A 8 14.28 8.21 8.71
C ASN A 8 13.08 7.29 8.93
N LEU A 9 12.00 7.85 9.44
CA LEU A 9 10.73 7.17 9.69
C LEU A 9 9.79 7.37 8.50
N TYR A 10 9.24 6.27 8.00
CA TYR A 10 8.29 6.25 6.91
C TYR A 10 6.95 5.71 7.39
N GLY A 11 5.88 6.31 6.92
CA GLY A 11 4.55 5.93 7.31
C GLY A 11 3.49 6.45 6.37
N THR A 12 2.25 6.18 6.74
CA THR A 12 1.07 6.56 6.00
C THR A 12 0.09 7.31 6.91
N THR A 13 -0.70 8.18 6.31
CA THR A 13 -1.91 8.72 6.95
C THR A 13 -3.11 8.20 6.20
N SER A 14 -4.09 7.64 6.90
CA SER A 14 -5.30 7.09 6.26
C SER A 14 -6.15 8.18 5.59
N THR A 15 -6.12 9.41 6.11
CA THR A 15 -6.79 10.58 5.52
C THR A 15 -5.84 11.77 5.44
N GLY A 16 -6.29 12.86 4.80
CA GLY A 16 -5.50 14.06 4.53
C GLY A 16 -4.88 14.06 3.15
N GLY A 17 -3.87 14.93 2.94
CA GLY A 17 -3.39 15.25 1.59
C GLY A 17 -4.35 16.17 0.82
N SER A 18 -3.96 16.59 -0.38
CA SER A 18 -4.73 17.57 -1.18
C SER A 18 -6.15 17.12 -1.51
N SER A 19 -6.38 15.81 -1.63
CA SER A 19 -7.67 15.21 -2.00
C SER A 19 -8.31 14.41 -0.87
N GLY A 20 -7.77 14.47 0.35
CA GLY A 20 -8.29 13.76 1.52
C GLY A 20 -8.07 12.23 1.55
N GLY A 21 -7.43 11.67 0.51
CA GLY A 21 -7.23 10.22 0.33
C GLY A 21 -6.10 9.60 1.16
N GLY A 22 -5.35 10.41 1.93
CA GLY A 22 -4.21 9.97 2.71
C GLY A 22 -2.86 10.31 2.07
N THR A 23 -1.77 9.98 2.77
CA THR A 23 -0.40 10.25 2.29
C THR A 23 0.56 9.11 2.62
N VAL A 24 1.67 9.04 1.89
CA VAL A 24 2.92 8.39 2.32
C VAL A 24 3.89 9.51 2.70
N TYR A 25 4.50 9.42 3.88
CA TYR A 25 5.43 10.44 4.37
C TYR A 25 6.77 9.87 4.84
N LYS A 26 7.72 10.79 4.97
CA LYS A 26 9.02 10.63 5.63
C LYS A 26 9.13 11.65 6.76
N LEU A 27 9.64 11.23 7.91
CA LEU A 27 10.06 12.08 9.01
C LEU A 27 11.52 11.77 9.32
N ALA A 28 12.41 12.74 9.12
CA ALA A 28 13.83 12.60 9.41
C ALA A 28 14.13 12.80 10.91
N PRO A 29 15.27 12.32 11.42
CA PRO A 29 15.66 12.50 12.83
C PRO A 29 15.79 13.97 13.27
N ASP A 30 16.05 14.87 12.33
CA ASP A 30 16.12 16.32 12.57
C ASP A 30 14.74 16.99 12.66
N GLY A 31 13.65 16.21 12.52
CA GLY A 31 12.27 16.68 12.54
C GLY A 31 11.74 17.11 11.17
N SER A 32 12.56 17.06 10.11
CA SER A 32 12.11 17.43 8.76
C SER A 32 11.06 16.45 8.24
N PHE A 33 9.86 16.96 7.94
CA PHE A 33 8.73 16.19 7.40
C PHE A 33 8.61 16.35 5.88
N THR A 34 8.36 15.26 5.17
CA THR A 34 8.19 15.25 3.71
C THR A 34 7.03 14.34 3.30
N VAL A 35 6.14 14.84 2.46
CA VAL A 35 5.14 14.01 1.79
C VAL A 35 5.78 13.41 0.54
N ILE A 36 5.90 12.08 0.50
CA ILE A 36 6.41 11.33 -0.65
C ILE A 36 5.33 11.17 -1.71
N HIS A 37 4.11 10.89 -1.26
CA HIS A 37 2.95 10.70 -2.14
C HIS A 37 1.67 11.15 -1.43
N ALA A 38 0.77 11.78 -2.16
CA ALA A 38 -0.57 12.11 -1.71
C ALA A 38 -1.58 11.36 -2.59
N PHE A 39 -2.45 10.58 -1.96
CA PHE A 39 -3.43 9.77 -2.67
C PHE A 39 -4.64 10.60 -3.09
N ALA A 40 -5.21 10.25 -4.23
CA ALA A 40 -6.41 10.83 -4.80
C ALA A 40 -7.29 9.73 -5.42
N PRO A 41 -8.60 9.94 -5.63
CA PRO A 41 -9.48 8.93 -6.23
C PRO A 41 -8.96 8.34 -7.55
N ASP A 42 -8.24 9.13 -8.34
CA ASP A 42 -7.62 8.76 -9.62
C ASP A 42 -6.20 8.19 -9.49
N SER A 43 -5.61 8.14 -8.29
CA SER A 43 -4.25 7.61 -8.07
C SER A 43 -4.20 6.08 -7.99
N GLY A 44 -5.29 5.37 -8.33
CA GLY A 44 -5.35 3.91 -8.27
C GLY A 44 -5.27 3.35 -6.85
N GLY A 45 -5.84 4.07 -5.87
CA GLY A 45 -5.93 3.63 -4.47
C GLY A 45 -6.03 4.80 -3.49
N THR A 46 -6.85 4.67 -2.44
CA THR A 46 -6.92 5.63 -1.33
C THR A 46 -7.15 4.94 0.02
N TYR A 47 -6.99 5.71 1.10
CA TYR A 47 -7.08 5.24 2.47
C TYR A 47 -6.02 4.16 2.74
N PRO A 48 -4.73 4.52 2.71
CA PRO A 48 -3.68 3.60 3.14
C PRO A 48 -3.94 3.18 4.58
N ALA A 49 -4.16 1.88 4.79
CA ALA A 49 -4.69 1.35 6.04
C ALA A 49 -3.59 0.91 7.02
N SER A 50 -2.38 0.72 6.52
CA SER A 50 -1.27 0.14 7.28
C SER A 50 0.05 0.85 7.01
N SER A 51 1.06 0.49 7.81
CA SER A 51 2.42 0.93 7.58
C SER A 51 2.99 0.37 6.28
N VAL A 52 3.87 1.13 5.65
CA VAL A 52 4.69 0.66 4.52
C VAL A 52 5.84 -0.22 4.97
N VAL A 53 6.36 -1.08 4.09
CA VAL A 53 7.67 -1.75 4.22
C VAL A 53 8.69 -1.12 3.28
N LEU A 54 9.93 -0.96 3.73
CA LEU A 54 11.01 -0.41 2.92
C LEU A 54 11.87 -1.56 2.36
N LEU A 55 11.94 -1.65 1.04
CA LEU A 55 12.71 -2.67 0.34
C LEU A 55 13.41 -2.04 -0.88
N LYS A 56 14.74 -2.15 -0.94
CA LYS A 56 15.56 -1.66 -2.07
C LYS A 56 15.24 -0.21 -2.50
N ASN A 57 15.08 0.69 -1.51
CA ASN A 57 14.76 2.11 -1.69
C ASN A 57 13.37 2.42 -2.26
N LYS A 58 12.42 1.48 -2.11
CA LYS A 58 11.00 1.67 -2.40
C LYS A 58 10.19 1.29 -1.17
N LEU A 59 9.14 2.06 -0.91
CA LEU A 59 8.13 1.79 0.08
C LEU A 59 7.02 0.99 -0.58
N TYR A 60 6.56 -0.07 0.07
CA TYR A 60 5.45 -0.89 -0.40
C TYR A 60 4.36 -0.89 0.65
N GLY A 61 3.11 -0.77 0.24
CA GLY A 61 1.99 -0.75 1.18
C GLY A 61 0.68 -1.09 0.49
N THR A 62 -0.41 -0.96 1.24
CA THR A 62 -1.76 -1.24 0.76
C THR A 62 -2.65 -0.01 0.91
N THR A 63 -3.64 0.11 0.03
CA THR A 63 -4.77 1.02 0.18
C THR A 63 -6.04 0.19 0.33
N SER A 64 -6.94 0.56 1.24
CA SER A 64 -8.15 -0.24 1.48
C SER A 64 -9.27 0.01 0.47
N SER A 65 -9.16 1.06 -0.34
CA SER A 65 -10.21 1.42 -1.31
C SER A 65 -9.64 1.92 -2.63
N TYR A 66 -10.52 2.07 -3.62
CA TYR A 66 -10.21 2.38 -5.02
C TYR A 66 -9.29 1.32 -5.64
N GLY A 67 -8.70 1.61 -6.79
CA GLY A 67 -7.99 0.62 -7.60
C GLY A 67 -8.90 0.10 -8.69
N ASP A 68 -9.56 -1.03 -8.45
CA ASP A 68 -10.51 -1.61 -9.39
C ASP A 68 -11.79 -0.75 -9.50
N ALA A 69 -12.27 -0.56 -10.73
CA ALA A 69 -13.39 0.32 -11.05
C ALA A 69 -14.75 -0.23 -10.60
N ASP A 70 -14.88 -1.56 -10.53
CA ASP A 70 -16.16 -2.22 -10.26
C ASP A 70 -16.40 -2.38 -8.76
N CYS A 71 -15.35 -2.58 -7.97
CA CYS A 71 -15.48 -2.83 -6.53
C CYS A 71 -14.76 -1.89 -5.59
N SER A 72 -13.83 -1.06 -6.08
CA SER A 72 -12.98 -0.23 -5.20
C SER A 72 -12.31 -1.05 -4.09
N CYS A 73 -11.83 -2.25 -4.43
CA CYS A 73 -11.38 -3.27 -3.47
C CYS A 73 -10.04 -2.97 -2.78
N GLY A 74 -9.36 -1.88 -3.14
CA GLY A 74 -8.03 -1.54 -2.63
C GLY A 74 -6.91 -2.09 -3.52
N THR A 75 -5.68 -1.67 -3.20
CA THR A 75 -4.51 -2.01 -4.01
C THR A 75 -3.29 -2.34 -3.16
N VAL A 76 -2.30 -2.97 -3.79
CA VAL A 76 -0.90 -2.98 -3.34
C VAL A 76 -0.14 -1.99 -4.20
N PHE A 77 0.60 -1.08 -3.57
CA PHE A 77 1.38 -0.05 -4.27
C PHE A 77 2.87 -0.12 -3.96
N ALA A 78 3.66 0.54 -4.80
CA ALA A 78 5.05 0.90 -4.50
C ALA A 78 5.27 2.41 -4.72
N ALA A 79 5.93 3.06 -3.76
CA ALA A 79 6.35 4.44 -3.82
C ALA A 79 7.88 4.53 -3.72
N GLY A 80 8.53 5.18 -4.68
CA GLY A 80 9.94 5.54 -4.60
C GLY A 80 10.15 6.74 -3.70
N LEU A 81 11.33 6.82 -3.08
CA LEU A 81 11.69 7.97 -2.25
C LEU A 81 11.89 9.27 -3.05
N ASP A 82 11.88 9.17 -4.38
CA ASP A 82 11.89 10.26 -5.35
C ASP A 82 10.48 10.77 -5.71
N GLY A 83 9.43 10.22 -5.09
CA GLY A 83 8.04 10.56 -5.37
C GLY A 83 7.41 9.72 -6.50
N SER A 84 8.16 8.81 -7.13
CA SER A 84 7.58 7.86 -8.09
C SER A 84 6.53 6.97 -7.41
N TYR A 85 5.45 6.65 -8.11
CA TYR A 85 4.36 5.82 -7.57
C TYR A 85 3.86 4.84 -8.62
N THR A 86 3.55 3.62 -8.21
CA THR A 86 2.97 2.59 -9.08
C THR A 86 2.03 1.69 -8.29
N VAL A 87 0.89 1.36 -8.89
CA VAL A 87 0.02 0.28 -8.42
C VAL A 87 0.61 -1.02 -8.92
N LEU A 88 0.92 -1.93 -8.00
CA LEU A 88 1.44 -3.26 -8.32
C LEU A 88 0.32 -4.28 -8.54
N HIS A 89 -0.80 -4.11 -7.85
CA HIS A 89 -1.95 -4.97 -7.95
C HIS A 89 -3.20 -4.22 -7.49
N ALA A 90 -4.28 -4.33 -8.25
CA ALA A 90 -5.61 -3.92 -7.83
C ALA A 90 -6.42 -5.18 -7.56
N PHE A 91 -6.99 -5.25 -6.36
CA PHE A 91 -7.80 -6.36 -5.93
C PHE A 91 -9.16 -6.34 -6.62
N THR A 92 -9.78 -7.51 -6.81
CA THR A 92 -11.04 -7.67 -7.56
C THR A 92 -12.11 -8.44 -6.77
N GLY A 93 -11.88 -8.77 -5.50
CA GLY A 93 -12.64 -9.74 -4.70
C GLY A 93 -14.13 -9.47 -4.42
N TYR A 94 -14.74 -8.46 -5.03
CA TYR A 94 -16.19 -8.22 -5.01
C TYR A 94 -16.77 -8.62 -6.37
N ASN A 95 -17.97 -9.22 -6.40
CA ASN A 95 -18.65 -9.64 -7.65
C ASN A 95 -17.96 -10.74 -8.49
N GLY A 96 -17.33 -11.72 -7.84
CA GLY A 96 -16.78 -12.90 -8.51
C GLY A 96 -15.27 -12.89 -8.74
N GLY A 97 -14.57 -11.80 -8.37
CA GLY A 97 -13.13 -11.88 -8.15
C GLY A 97 -12.80 -12.70 -6.90
N HIS A 98 -11.67 -13.40 -6.94
CA HIS A 98 -11.29 -14.36 -5.89
C HIS A 98 -9.99 -13.97 -5.17
N ASP A 99 -9.34 -12.87 -5.56
CA ASP A 99 -8.02 -12.46 -5.05
C ASP A 99 -8.06 -11.57 -3.81
N GLY A 100 -9.27 -11.26 -3.31
CA GLY A 100 -9.48 -10.55 -2.03
C GLY A 100 -9.94 -9.11 -2.19
N SER A 101 -10.29 -8.44 -1.08
CA SER A 101 -10.61 -7.00 -1.03
C SER A 101 -10.39 -6.41 0.37
N ALA A 102 -10.27 -5.08 0.43
CA ALA A 102 -10.02 -4.31 1.65
C ALA A 102 -8.77 -4.78 2.42
N PRO A 103 -7.56 -4.65 1.83
CA PRO A 103 -6.31 -5.01 2.50
C PRO A 103 -5.96 -4.00 3.61
N TYR A 104 -6.42 -4.29 4.83
CA TYR A 104 -6.19 -3.44 6.00
C TYR A 104 -4.84 -3.67 6.69
N ALA A 105 -4.23 -4.85 6.54
CA ALA A 105 -2.98 -5.19 7.21
C ALA A 105 -1.74 -4.64 6.49
N GLY A 106 -0.63 -4.60 7.23
CA GLY A 106 0.69 -4.30 6.69
C GLY A 106 1.26 -5.45 5.86
N LEU A 107 2.12 -5.12 4.91
CA LEU A 107 2.87 -6.13 4.17
C LEU A 107 4.03 -6.68 5.00
N SER A 108 4.38 -7.93 4.74
CA SER A 108 5.61 -8.57 5.24
C SER A 108 6.53 -8.93 4.08
N VAL A 109 7.84 -8.74 4.24
CA VAL A 109 8.84 -9.15 3.24
C VAL A 109 9.30 -10.56 3.56
N GLY A 110 9.03 -11.51 2.66
CA GLY A 110 9.45 -12.89 2.79
C GLY A 110 10.64 -13.27 1.89
N PRO A 111 10.88 -14.58 1.69
CA PRO A 111 11.98 -15.09 0.88
C PRO A 111 12.01 -14.50 -0.53
N HIS A 112 13.21 -14.35 -1.08
CA HIS A 112 13.43 -13.74 -2.40
C HIS A 112 12.83 -12.33 -2.58
N HIS A 113 12.55 -11.63 -1.47
CA HIS A 113 11.95 -10.30 -1.43
C HIS A 113 10.51 -10.22 -1.98
N TYR A 114 9.76 -11.31 -1.87
CA TYR A 114 8.33 -11.28 -2.15
C TYR A 114 7.59 -10.58 -1.01
N LEU A 115 6.50 -9.91 -1.35
CA LEU A 115 5.59 -9.27 -0.41
C LEU A 115 4.47 -10.25 -0.08
N TYR A 116 4.13 -10.35 1.19
CA TYR A 116 3.03 -11.15 1.70
C TYR A 116 2.07 -10.23 2.45
N GLY A 117 0.79 -10.48 2.31
CA GLY A 117 -0.25 -9.71 2.99
C GLY A 117 -1.56 -10.48 3.00
N ASP A 118 -2.56 -9.87 3.63
CA ASP A 118 -3.91 -10.38 3.68
C ASP A 118 -4.91 -9.35 3.14
N THR A 119 -6.10 -9.86 2.83
CA THR A 119 -7.28 -9.06 2.54
C THR A 119 -8.35 -9.42 3.56
N TYR A 120 -9.13 -8.43 4.01
CA TYR A 120 -10.19 -8.66 5.00
C TYR A 120 -11.41 -9.38 4.40
N GLN A 121 -11.66 -9.17 3.11
CA GLN A 121 -12.78 -9.74 2.37
C GLN A 121 -12.31 -10.48 1.11
N GLY A 122 -13.24 -11.17 0.47
CA GLY A 122 -13.01 -12.06 -0.68
C GLY A 122 -12.63 -13.49 -0.25
N GLY A 123 -12.18 -14.30 -1.20
CA GLY A 123 -11.91 -15.72 -0.96
C GLY A 123 -13.18 -16.56 -0.76
N THR A 124 -13.02 -17.77 -0.23
CA THR A 124 -14.16 -18.65 0.09
C THR A 124 -14.93 -18.06 1.26
N ASP A 125 -16.26 -18.00 1.14
CA ASP A 125 -17.19 -17.46 2.14
C ASP A 125 -16.91 -16.01 2.57
N ALA A 126 -16.16 -15.25 1.76
CA ALA A 126 -15.82 -13.84 1.98
C ALA A 126 -15.01 -13.54 3.26
N TYR A 127 -14.26 -14.50 3.79
CA TYR A 127 -13.43 -14.34 5.00
C TYR A 127 -12.01 -13.83 4.75
N GLY A 128 -11.71 -13.37 3.54
CA GLY A 128 -10.40 -12.85 3.19
C GLY A 128 -9.50 -13.85 2.48
N THR A 129 -8.35 -13.36 2.05
CA THR A 129 -7.31 -14.15 1.39
C THR A 129 -5.95 -13.80 1.96
N VAL A 130 -4.97 -14.70 1.80
CA VAL A 130 -3.55 -14.40 1.95
C VAL A 130 -2.94 -14.42 0.56
N PHE A 131 -2.16 -13.39 0.22
CA PHE A 131 -1.52 -13.27 -1.08
C PHE A 131 0.00 -13.18 -0.98
N GLN A 132 0.64 -13.54 -2.08
CA GLN A 132 2.07 -13.35 -2.31
C GLN A 132 2.25 -12.57 -3.60
N LEU A 133 3.02 -11.48 -3.56
CA LEU A 133 3.29 -10.62 -4.70
C LEU A 133 4.79 -10.49 -4.94
N LYS A 134 5.20 -10.64 -6.20
CA LYS A 134 6.57 -10.38 -6.63
C LYS A 134 6.72 -8.91 -7.03
N PRO A 135 7.57 -8.11 -6.36
CA PRO A 135 7.85 -6.77 -6.81
C PRO A 135 8.47 -6.77 -8.23
N PRO A 136 8.12 -5.81 -9.09
CA PRO A 136 8.68 -5.72 -10.44
C PRO A 136 10.20 -5.60 -10.40
N LYS A 137 10.86 -6.21 -11.39
CA LYS A 137 12.31 -6.03 -11.60
C LYS A 137 12.55 -4.56 -11.99
N ARG A 138 13.64 -3.99 -11.49
CA ARG A 138 14.10 -2.66 -11.90
C ARG A 138 14.36 -2.61 -13.39
#